data_AF-A0A9E1II41-F1
#
_entry.id   AF-A0A9E1II41-F1
#
_cell.length_a   1.000
_cell.length_b   1.000
_cell.length_c   1.000
_cell.angle_alpha   90.00
_cell.angle_beta   90.00
_cell.angle_gamma   90.00
#
_symmetry.space_group_name_H-M   'P 1'
#
loop_
_entity.id
_entity.type
_entity.pdbx_description
1 polymer ?
#
loop_
_entity_poly.entity_id
_entity_poly.type
_entity_poly.pdbx_seq_one_letter_code
_entity_poly.pdbx_strand_id
1 'polypeptide(L)'
;MVNGDILACPNNNRSFRQGNIHRDSFVDVWENRFQAFRDRSWVKSGRCAECEEWSLCQGNGMHLWDFESEEPCVCHYRDFELEGFED
;
A
#
# COMPACT_ATOMS: atom_id res chain seq x y z
N MET A 1 -12.26 -10.00 -8.40
CA MET A 1 -11.64 -10.00 -9.75
C MET A 1 -11.88 -11.35 -10.38
N VAL A 2 -12.20 -11.39 -11.67
CA VAL A 2 -12.49 -12.65 -12.39
C VAL A 2 -11.83 -12.71 -13.78
N ASN A 3 -10.99 -11.75 -14.13
CA ASN A 3 -10.36 -11.61 -15.45
C ASN A 3 -8.94 -12.21 -15.53
N GLY A 4 -8.50 -12.91 -14.49
CA GLY A 4 -7.16 -13.52 -14.43
C GLY A 4 -6.03 -12.59 -14.00
N ASP A 5 -6.30 -11.33 -13.63
CA ASP A 5 -5.28 -10.40 -13.15
C ASP A 5 -4.63 -10.88 -11.83
N ILE A 6 -3.31 -10.74 -11.73
CA ILE A 6 -2.51 -11.12 -10.57
C ILE A 6 -2.26 -9.87 -9.70
N LEU A 7 -2.70 -9.93 -8.44
CA LEU A 7 -2.55 -8.88 -7.42
C LEU A 7 -2.12 -9.51 -6.09
N ALA A 8 -1.51 -8.71 -5.21
CA ALA A 8 -1.18 -9.13 -3.85
C ALA A 8 -2.42 -9.29 -2.95
N CYS A 9 -3.40 -8.40 -3.09
CA CYS A 9 -4.64 -8.40 -2.34
C CYS A 9 -5.78 -7.91 -3.23
N PRO A 10 -6.97 -8.56 -3.21
CA PRO A 10 -8.12 -8.12 -3.99
C PRO A 10 -8.62 -6.71 -3.67
N ASN A 11 -8.31 -6.19 -2.47
CA ASN A 11 -8.73 -4.85 -2.04
C ASN A 11 -7.77 -3.73 -2.47
N ASN A 12 -6.58 -4.08 -2.96
CA ASN A 12 -5.63 -3.06 -3.43
C ASN A 12 -6.12 -2.43 -4.74
N ASN A 13 -5.72 -1.18 -4.98
CA ASN A 13 -5.98 -0.50 -6.25
C ASN A 13 -5.47 -1.35 -7.43
N ARG A 14 -6.26 -1.43 -8.50
CA ARG A 14 -5.96 -2.22 -9.70
C ARG A 14 -4.68 -1.79 -10.42
N SER A 15 -4.23 -0.55 -10.22
CA SER A 15 -2.95 -0.06 -10.73
C SER A 15 -1.75 -0.88 -10.22
N PHE A 16 -1.89 -1.57 -9.08
CA PHE A 16 -0.86 -2.47 -8.55
C PHE A 16 -0.84 -3.88 -9.19
N ARG A 17 -1.56 -4.11 -10.29
CA ARG A 17 -1.56 -5.41 -10.98
C ARG A 17 -0.15 -5.77 -11.47
N GLN A 18 0.28 -7.00 -11.20
CA GLN A 18 1.63 -7.48 -11.57
C GLN A 18 1.66 -8.37 -12.82
N GLY A 19 0.50 -8.85 -13.27
CA GLY A 19 0.40 -9.70 -14.45
C GLY A 19 -1.02 -10.21 -14.67
N ASN A 20 -1.17 -11.17 -15.55
CA ASN A 20 -2.42 -11.88 -15.79
C ASN A 20 -2.13 -13.34 -16.16
N ILE A 21 -2.82 -14.29 -15.53
CA ILE A 21 -2.54 -15.74 -15.64
C ILE A 21 -2.71 -16.27 -17.07
N HIS A 22 -3.43 -15.57 -17.94
CA HIS A 22 -3.66 -16.01 -19.32
C HIS A 22 -2.48 -15.69 -20.25
N ARG A 23 -1.55 -14.83 -19.81
CA ARG A 23 -0.42 -14.35 -20.63
C ARG A 23 0.93 -14.42 -19.92
N ASP A 24 0.94 -14.48 -18.59
CA ASP A 24 2.16 -14.43 -17.77
C ASP A 24 2.34 -15.75 -17.01
N SER A 25 3.59 -16.22 -16.89
CA SER A 25 3.93 -17.31 -15.96
C SER A 25 3.74 -16.83 -14.52
N PHE A 26 2.90 -17.53 -13.75
CA PHE A 26 2.67 -17.16 -12.35
C PHE A 26 3.96 -17.17 -11.52
N VAL A 27 4.85 -18.15 -11.76
CA VAL A 27 6.14 -18.23 -11.06
C VAL A 27 7.03 -17.05 -11.39
N ASP A 28 7.12 -16.65 -12.66
CA ASP A 28 7.91 -15.47 -13.05
C ASP A 28 7.35 -14.19 -12.40
N VAL A 29 6.03 -14.01 -12.44
CA VAL A 29 5.38 -12.85 -11.83
C VAL A 29 5.66 -12.81 -10.32
N TRP A 30 5.52 -13.95 -9.64
CA TRP A 30 5.81 -14.07 -8.22
C TRP A 30 7.26 -13.71 -7.93
N GLU A 31 8.25 -14.36 -8.54
CA GLU A 31 9.66 -14.13 -8.25
C GLU A 31 10.09 -12.69 -8.60
N ASN A 32 9.62 -12.15 -9.73
CA ASN A 32 10.28 -11.00 -10.36
C ASN A 32 9.44 -9.72 -10.46
N ARG A 33 8.16 -9.69 -10.07
CA ARG A 33 7.31 -8.50 -10.31
C ARG A 33 6.69 -7.87 -9.05
N PHE A 34 6.73 -8.54 -7.90
CA PHE A 34 6.12 -8.03 -6.67
C PHE A 34 6.95 -6.97 -5.90
N GLN A 35 7.92 -6.29 -6.54
CA GLN A 35 8.87 -5.38 -5.85
C GLN A 35 8.18 -4.28 -5.05
N ALA A 36 7.16 -3.61 -5.62
CA ALA A 36 6.43 -2.55 -4.92
C ALA A 36 5.74 -3.01 -3.62
N PHE A 37 5.51 -4.32 -3.46
CA PHE A 37 4.96 -4.90 -2.24
C PHE A 37 6.04 -5.39 -1.27
N ARG A 38 7.21 -5.78 -1.78
CA ARG A 38 8.34 -6.28 -0.97
C ARG A 38 9.17 -5.14 -0.40
N ASP A 39 9.44 -4.14 -1.22
CA ASP A 39 10.07 -2.90 -0.83
C ASP A 39 9.01 -1.80 -0.87
N ARG A 40 8.56 -1.43 0.31
CA ARG A 40 7.57 -0.39 0.54
C ARG A 40 8.21 0.95 0.89
N SER A 41 9.50 1.16 0.66
CA SER A 41 10.16 2.44 0.92
C SER A 41 9.49 3.63 0.24
N TRP A 42 8.84 3.41 -0.92
CA TRP A 42 8.10 4.43 -1.66
C TRP A 42 6.87 4.98 -0.92
N VAL A 43 6.27 4.25 0.04
CA VAL A 43 5.17 4.81 0.87
C VAL A 43 5.67 5.74 1.97
N LYS A 44 6.99 5.85 2.16
CA LYS A 44 7.60 6.81 3.08
C LYS A 44 7.74 8.18 2.40
N SER A 45 6.62 8.71 1.91
CA SER A 45 6.47 10.00 1.23
C SER A 45 5.38 10.85 1.88
N GLY A 46 5.17 12.07 1.38
CA GLY A 46 4.14 12.98 1.87
C GLY A 46 4.22 13.17 3.38
N ARG A 47 3.06 13.08 4.07
CA ARG A 47 2.98 13.15 5.53
C ARG A 47 3.75 12.06 6.28
N CYS A 48 4.12 10.96 5.62
CA CYS A 48 4.86 9.85 6.23
C CYS A 48 6.38 10.00 6.14
N ALA A 49 6.91 10.94 5.34
CA ALA A 49 8.34 11.12 5.11
C ALA A 49 9.11 11.37 6.42
N GLU A 50 8.55 12.24 7.28
CA GLU A 50 9.14 12.68 8.56
C GLU A 50 8.30 12.24 9.77
N CYS A 51 7.40 11.27 9.60
CA CYS A 51 6.54 10.79 10.69
C CYS A 51 7.36 10.06 11.76
N GLU A 52 7.31 10.57 13.00
CA GLU A 52 8.01 9.98 14.15
C GLU A 52 7.52 8.55 14.44
N GLU A 53 6.23 8.30 14.21
CA GLU A 53 5.57 7.00 14.43
C GLU A 53 5.63 6.05 13.22
N TRP A 54 6.48 6.34 12.23
CA TRP A 54 6.63 5.53 11.01
C TRP A 54 6.84 4.04 11.31
N SER A 55 7.61 3.73 12.36
CA SER A 55 7.95 2.37 12.76
C SER A 55 6.73 1.52 13.11
N LEU A 56 5.62 2.14 13.55
CA LEU A 56 4.40 1.45 13.98
C LEU A 56 3.51 1.05 12.80
N CYS A 57 3.32 1.94 11.83
CA CYS A 57 2.31 1.76 10.77
C CYS A 57 2.88 1.56 9.36
N GLN A 58 4.10 2.05 9.10
CA GLN A 58 4.79 1.96 7.81
C GLN A 58 3.92 2.37 6.61
N GLY A 59 3.15 3.47 6.76
CA GLY A 59 2.28 4.00 5.72
C GLY A 59 0.93 3.26 5.57
N ASN A 60 0.49 2.52 6.59
CA ASN A 60 -0.80 1.80 6.66
C ASN A 60 -0.98 0.73 5.56
N GLY A 61 -2.17 0.16 5.40
CA GLY A 61 -2.48 -0.79 4.34
C GLY A 61 -2.48 -0.13 2.96
N MET A 62 -1.87 -0.78 1.96
CA MET A 62 -1.76 -0.22 0.59
C MET A 62 -3.10 0.07 -0.10
N HIS A 63 -4.20 -0.57 0.33
CA HIS A 63 -5.54 -0.26 -0.18
C HIS A 63 -6.07 1.11 0.29
N LEU A 64 -5.40 1.72 1.28
CA LEU A 64 -5.65 3.08 1.76
C LEU A 64 -4.67 4.09 1.16
N TRP A 65 -3.75 3.67 0.28
CA TRP A 65 -2.81 4.60 -0.35
C TRP A 65 -3.49 5.38 -1.48
N ASP A 66 -3.43 6.70 -1.42
CA ASP A 66 -3.83 7.57 -2.52
C ASP A 66 -2.61 7.94 -3.37
N PHE A 67 -2.72 7.64 -4.66
CA PHE A 67 -1.66 7.91 -5.63
C PHE A 67 -1.65 9.34 -6.15
N GLU A 68 -2.74 10.09 -5.99
CA GLU A 68 -2.80 11.49 -6.40
C GLU A 68 -2.12 12.38 -5.37
N SER A 69 -2.41 12.15 -4.09
CA SER A 69 -1.82 12.89 -2.96
C SER A 69 -0.50 12.29 -2.44
N GLU A 70 -0.12 11.09 -2.89
CA GLU A 70 1.07 10.35 -2.45
C GLU A 70 1.15 10.17 -0.92
N GLU A 71 0.00 9.88 -0.30
CA GLU A 71 -0.14 9.65 1.13
C GLU A 71 -1.28 8.65 1.46
N PRO A 72 -1.33 8.07 2.67
CA PRO A 72 -2.45 7.22 3.06
C PRO A 72 -3.69 8.07 3.38
N CYS A 73 -4.85 7.67 2.86
CA CYS A 73 -6.15 8.29 3.13
C CYS A 73 -6.50 8.32 4.63
N VAL A 74 -5.94 7.40 5.43
CA VAL A 74 -6.20 7.26 6.86
C VAL A 74 -4.90 7.16 7.63
N CYS A 75 -4.76 7.98 8.68
CA CYS A 75 -3.60 8.03 9.54
C CYS A 75 -4.03 7.93 11.01
N HIS A 76 -4.07 6.70 11.53
CA HIS A 76 -4.57 6.43 12.87
C HIS A 76 -3.87 7.26 13.96
N TYR A 77 -2.56 7.46 13.88
CA TYR A 77 -1.82 8.27 14.86
C TYR A 77 -2.38 9.69 14.95
N ARG A 78 -2.58 10.36 13.80
CA ARG A 78 -3.14 11.72 13.76
C ARG A 78 -4.62 11.75 14.10
N ASP A 79 -5.37 10.72 13.72
CA ASP A 79 -6.78 10.62 14.08
C ASP A 79 -6.95 10.50 15.60
N PHE A 80 -6.11 9.72 16.27
CA PHE A 80 -6.08 9.62 17.74
C PHE A 80 -5.63 10.92 18.43
N GLU A 81 -4.63 11.64 17.89
CA GLU A 81 -4.22 12.94 18.43
C GLU A 81 -5.29 14.02 18.25
N LEU A 82 -6.08 13.97 17.17
CA LEU A 82 -7.13 14.95 16.87
C LEU A 82 -8.45 14.65 17.60
N GLU A 83 -8.68 13.40 18.02
CA GLU A 83 -9.86 13.03 18.80
C GLU A 83 -9.70 13.22 20.32
N GLY A 84 -8.54 13.72 20.79
CA GLY A 84 -8.37 14.23 22.14
C GLY A 84 -9.03 13.36 23.21
N PHE A 85 -8.41 12.22 23.55
CA PHE A 85 -8.73 11.55 24.80
C PHE A 85 -8.25 12.45 25.94
N GLU A 86 -9.12 13.34 26.41
CA GLU A 86 -8.98 13.99 27.71
C GLU A 86 -9.14 12.89 28.79
N ASP A 87 -8.11 12.73 29.63
CA ASP A 87 -8.12 11.86 30.82
C ASP A 87 -9.24 12.24 31.82
#